data_AF-E7DQ07-F1
#
_entry.id   AF-E7DQ07-F1
#
_cell.length_a   1.000
_cell.length_b   1.000
_cell.length_c   1.000
_cell.angle_alpha   90.00
_cell.angle_beta   90.00
_cell.angle_gamma   90.00
#
_symmetry.space_group_name_H-M   'P 1'
#
loop_
_entity.id
_entity.type
_entity.pdbx_description
1 polymer ?
#
loop_
_entity_poly.entity_id
_entity_poly.type
_entity_poly.pdbx_seq_one_letter_code
_entity_poly.pdbx_strand_id
1 'polypeptide(L)' 'MTQKVPIIICSSKNQPIDRIWGMRQGANVYLTKPFTKQQLLHALKCLVE' A
#
# COMPACT_ATOMS: atom_id res chain seq x y z
N MET A 1 -8.43 6.30 -22.22
CA MET A 1 -7.20 5.71 -21.65
C MET A 1 -7.39 5.63 -20.15
N THR A 2 -7.39 4.43 -19.57
CA THR A 2 -7.61 4.23 -18.13
C THR A 2 -6.46 4.85 -17.34
N GLN A 3 -6.76 5.87 -16.54
CA GLN A 3 -5.80 6.47 -15.61
C GLN A 3 -5.32 5.38 -14.63
N LYS A 4 -4.01 5.34 -14.35
CA LYS A 4 -3.45 4.43 -13.35
C LYS A 4 -3.95 4.87 -11.96
N VAL A 5 -4.94 4.17 -11.43
CA VAL A 5 -5.46 4.40 -10.07
C VAL A 5 -4.40 3.95 -9.07
N PRO A 6 -3.99 4.80 -8.09
CA PRO A 6 -3.05 4.40 -7.05
C PRO A 6 -3.67 3.36 -6.11
N ILE A 7 -2.91 2.32 -5.76
CA ILE A 7 -3.36 1.19 -4.95
C ILE A 7 -2.53 1.09 -3.66
N ILE A 8 -3.22 1.10 -2.51
CA ILE A 8 -2.65 0.79 -1.20
C ILE A 8 -3.22 -0.56 -0.75
N ILE A 9 -2.36 -1.55 -0.54
CA ILE A 9 -2.75 -2.85 0.04
C ILE A 9 -2.68 -2.75 1.57
N CYS A 10 -3.75 -3.13 2.25
CA CYS A 10 -3.81 -3.21 3.71
C CYS A 10 -4.04 -4.67 4.15
N SER A 11 -3.04 -5.31 4.73
CA SER A 11 -3.03 -6.76 4.98
C SER A 11 -2.64 -7.10 6.43
N SER A 12 -3.17 -8.19 6.98
CA SER A 12 -2.66 -8.75 8.26
C SER A 12 -1.42 -9.62 8.07
N LYS A 13 -1.07 -9.95 6.81
CA LYS A 13 0.16 -10.66 6.50
C LYS A 13 1.36 -9.70 6.58
N ASN A 14 2.43 -10.17 7.20
CA ASN A 14 3.58 -9.35 7.56
C ASN A 14 4.93 -9.94 7.14
N GLN A 15 4.92 -11.02 6.34
CA GLN A 15 6.18 -11.58 5.88
C GLN A 15 6.76 -10.71 4.76
N PRO A 16 8.09 -10.57 4.65
CA PRO A 16 8.73 -9.81 3.58
C PRO A 16 8.25 -10.22 2.17
N ILE A 17 7.97 -11.52 2.00
CA ILE A 17 7.49 -12.08 0.74
C ILE A 17 6.10 -11.54 0.35
N ASP A 18 5.19 -11.32 1.31
CA ASP A 18 3.85 -10.80 1.03
C ASP A 18 3.90 -9.36 0.52
N ARG A 19 4.80 -8.55 1.08
CA ARG A 19 5.05 -7.19 0.62
C ARG A 19 5.57 -7.20 -0.81
N ILE A 20 6.56 -8.04 -1.11
CA ILE A 20 7.13 -8.18 -2.48
C ILE A 20 6.04 -8.58 -3.48
N TRP A 21 5.20 -9.56 -3.14
CA TRP A 21 4.10 -9.98 -4.00
C TRP A 21 3.05 -8.89 -4.21
N GLY A 22 2.72 -8.13 -3.17
CA GLY A 22 1.77 -7.01 -3.29
C GLY A 22 2.29 -5.91 -4.22
N MET A 23 3.57 -5.54 -4.08
CA MET A 23 4.20 -4.55 -4.97
C MET A 23 4.27 -5.05 -6.43
N ARG A 24 4.59 -6.34 -6.65
CA ARG A 24 4.61 -6.95 -7.99
C ARG A 24 3.25 -6.96 -8.70
N GLN A 25 2.15 -6.98 -7.94
CA GLN A 25 0.79 -6.90 -8.48
C GLN A 25 0.35 -5.47 -8.84
N GLY A 26 1.23 -4.48 -8.64
CA GLY A 26 0.94 -3.09 -8.96
C GLY A 26 0.49 -2.24 -7.77
N ALA A 27 0.68 -2.71 -6.52
CA ALA A 27 0.50 -1.85 -5.36
C ALA A 27 1.58 -0.77 -5.31
N ASN A 28 1.18 0.45 -4.99
CA ASN A 28 2.11 1.54 -4.71
C ASN A 28 2.60 1.51 -3.26
N VAL A 29 1.74 1.05 -2.34
CA VAL A 29 2.08 0.90 -0.91
C VAL A 29 1.48 -0.40 -0.37
N TYR A 30 2.22 -1.07 0.51
CA TYR A 30 1.75 -2.22 1.28
C TYR A 30 1.85 -1.90 2.77
N LEU A 31 0.71 -1.85 3.46
CA LEU A 31 0.59 -1.61 4.90
C LEU A 31 0.17 -2.89 5.62
N THR A 32 1.00 -3.33 6.54
CA THR A 32 0.68 -4.42 7.45
C THR A 32 -0.13 -3.89 8.64
N LYS A 33 -1.21 -4.59 9.01
CA LYS A 33 -2.03 -4.30 10.19
C LYS A 33 -1.37 -4.85 11.47
N PRO A 34 -1.57 -4.20 12.62
CA PRO A 34 -2.26 -2.93 12.81
C PRO A 34 -1.41 -1.74 12.38
N PHE A 35 -2.03 -0.75 11.77
CA PHE A 35 -1.40 0.54 11.45
C PHE A 35 -2.21 1.69 12.05
N THR A 36 -1.54 2.80 12.33
CA THR A 36 -2.18 4.00 12.85
C THR A 36 -2.84 4.79 11.74
N LYS A 37 -3.79 5.66 12.10
CA LYS A 37 -4.41 6.61 11.16
C LYS A 37 -3.35 7.49 10.48
N GLN A 38 -2.31 7.90 11.20
CA GLN A 38 -1.21 8.70 10.66
C GLN A 38 -0.41 7.94 9.61
N GLN A 39 -0.14 6.64 9.80
CA GLN A 39 0.55 5.83 8.79
C GLN A 39 -0.24 5.73 7.50
N LEU A 40 -1.56 5.55 7.58
CA LEU A 40 -2.43 5.53 6.40
C LEU A 40 -2.49 6.90 5.69
N LEU A 41 -2.65 7.98 6.46
CA LEU A 41 -2.68 9.34 5.91
C LEU A 41 -1.36 9.72 5.24
N HIS A 42 -0.23 9.29 5.81
CA HIS A 42 1.08 9.50 5.19
C HIS A 42 1.19 8.74 3.87
N ALA A 43 0.80 7.46 3.84
CA ALA A 43 0.78 6.67 2.61
C ALA A 43 -0.11 7.29 1.52
N LEU A 44 -1.27 7.84 1.89
CA LEU A 44 -2.16 8.55 0.96
C LEU A 44 -1.51 9.81 0.40
N LYS A 45 -0.91 10.65 1.26
CA LYS A 45 -0.25 11.89 0.82
C LYS A 45 0.87 11.60 -0.18
N CYS A 46 1.71 10.60 0.10
CA CYS A 46 2.79 10.18 -0.79
C CYS A 46 2.35 9.71 -2.18
N LEU A 47 1.05 9.41 -2.40
CA LEU A 47 0.53 8.94 -3.70
C LEU A 47 -0.29 9.99 -4.46
N VAL A 48 -0.71 11.06 -3.79
CA VAL A 48 -1.56 12.12 -4.36
C VAL A 48 -0.74 13.38 -4.67
N GLU A 49 0.42 13.54 -4.03
CA GLU A 49 1.41 14.59 -4.33
C GLU A 49 2.23 14.31 -5.60
#